data_AF-A0A2H0VNE1-F1
#
_entry.id   AF-A0A2H0VNE1-F1
#
_cell.length_a   1.000
_cell.length_b   1.000
_cell.length_c   1.000
_cell.angle_alpha   90.00
_cell.angle_beta   90.00
_cell.angle_gamma   90.00
#
_symmetry.space_group_name_H-M   'P 1'
#
loop_
_entity.id
_entity.type
_entity.pdbx_description
1 polymer ?
#
loop_
_entity_poly.entity_id
_entity_poly.type
_entity_poly.pdbx_seq_one_letter_code
_entity_poly.pdbx_strand_id
1 'polypeptide(L)'
;MVGEEIYFEIESTLDQLIENAEAMNSAARNELTKTEVDAFQKTQESLLAHLIHMDGMLEKKQTDVKAPNKKSVTCKIKRKLHKFEKLNNEFVENTADKMTLIHFPRKRTRKKPVRTRKSYTRLKNQ
;
A
#
# COMPACT_ATOMS: atom_id res chain seq x y z
N MET A 1 12.07 16.81 19.30
CA MET A 1 10.93 17.64 18.84
C MET A 1 9.80 16.67 18.59
N VAL A 2 8.68 16.81 19.28
CA VAL A 2 7.62 15.79 19.35
C VAL A 2 7.08 15.34 17.99
N GLY A 3 7.11 16.20 16.96
CA GLY A 3 6.71 15.81 15.60
C GLY A 3 7.70 14.85 14.91
N GLU A 4 9.01 15.00 15.13
CA GLU A 4 10.03 14.12 14.57
C GLU A 4 10.00 12.72 15.22
N GLU A 5 9.66 12.66 16.50
CA GLU A 5 9.49 11.42 17.25
C GLU A 5 8.36 10.56 16.66
N ILE A 6 7.19 11.17 16.37
CA ILE A 6 6.06 10.45 15.74
C ILE A 6 6.44 9.98 14.33
N TYR A 7 7.16 10.80 13.56
CA TYR A 7 7.63 10.37 12.24
C TYR A 7 8.61 9.20 12.30
N PHE A 8 9.52 9.20 13.27
CA PHE A 8 10.45 8.10 13.50
C PHE A 8 9.71 6.82 13.93
N GLU A 9 8.70 6.96 14.77
CA GLU A 9 7.87 5.86 15.24
C GLU A 9 7.02 5.25 14.10
N ILE A 10 6.47 6.08 13.20
CA ILE A 10 5.86 5.61 11.95
C ILE A 10 6.88 4.88 11.08
N GLU A 11 8.08 5.45 10.92
CA GLU A 11 9.14 4.86 10.11
C GLU A 11 9.54 3.46 10.63
N SER A 12 9.64 3.29 11.94
CA SER A 12 9.95 2.02 12.61
C SER A 12 8.79 1.03 12.54
N THR A 13 7.54 1.48 12.73
CA THR A 13 6.35 0.61 12.59
C THR A 13 6.23 0.06 11.15
N LEU A 14 6.60 0.86 10.15
CA LEU A 14 6.65 0.41 8.75
C LEU A 14 7.73 -0.64 8.49
N ASP A 15 8.89 -0.54 9.15
CA ASP A 15 9.92 -1.58 9.05
C ASP A 15 9.41 -2.91 9.62
N GLN A 16 8.76 -2.87 10.78
CA GLN A 16 8.17 -4.07 11.39
C GLN A 16 7.08 -4.70 10.52
N LEU A 17 6.26 -3.88 9.84
CA LEU A 17 5.27 -4.37 8.86
C LEU A 17 5.93 -5.08 7.67
N ILE A 18 7.03 -4.52 7.17
CA ILE A 18 7.80 -5.10 6.07
C ILE A 18 8.45 -6.43 6.51
N GLU A 19 9.11 -6.45 7.66
CA GLU A 19 9.75 -7.66 8.19
C GLU A 19 8.72 -8.78 8.44
N ASN A 20 7.55 -8.43 9.00
CA ASN A 20 6.47 -9.39 9.20
C ASN A 20 5.96 -9.96 7.87
N ALA A 21 5.77 -9.13 6.85
CA ALA A 21 5.36 -9.57 5.52
C ALA A 21 6.42 -10.42 4.80
N GLU A 22 7.71 -10.09 4.95
CA GLU A 22 8.82 -10.89 4.44
C GLU A 22 8.88 -12.26 5.12
N ALA A 23 8.70 -12.30 6.45
CA ALA A 23 8.65 -13.53 7.21
C ALA A 23 7.46 -14.42 6.78
N MET A 24 6.27 -13.84 6.60
CA MET A 24 5.10 -14.54 6.07
C MET A 24 5.36 -15.12 4.68
N ASN A 25 5.93 -14.32 3.76
CA ASN A 25 6.25 -14.76 2.40
C ASN A 25 7.30 -15.88 2.38
N SER A 26 8.33 -15.77 3.21
CA SER A 26 9.36 -16.80 3.36
C SER A 26 8.76 -18.10 3.90
N ALA A 27 7.96 -18.00 4.96
CA ALA A 27 7.38 -19.16 5.59
C ALA A 27 6.26 -19.82 4.75
N ALA A 28 5.52 -19.05 3.94
CA ALA A 28 4.55 -19.58 2.98
C ALA A 28 5.17 -20.52 1.92
N ARG A 29 6.48 -20.41 1.68
CA ARG A 29 7.24 -21.35 0.84
C ARG A 29 7.50 -22.70 1.52
N ASN A 30 7.41 -22.75 2.85
CA ASN A 30 7.69 -23.92 3.69
C ASN A 30 6.43 -24.57 4.30
N GLU A 31 5.24 -24.26 3.76
CA GLU A 31 3.92 -24.71 4.27
C GLU A 31 3.67 -24.30 5.73
N LEU A 32 3.20 -23.07 5.92
CA LEU A 32 2.78 -22.56 7.23
C LEU A 32 1.61 -23.34 7.81
N THR A 33 1.66 -23.58 9.12
CA THR A 33 0.48 -24.02 9.87
C THR A 33 -0.52 -22.87 10.01
N LYS A 34 -1.80 -23.21 10.16
CA LYS A 34 -2.87 -22.22 10.40
C LYS A 34 -2.56 -21.31 11.60
N THR A 35 -1.98 -21.86 12.66
CA THR A 35 -1.62 -21.13 13.88
C THR A 35 -0.56 -20.06 13.62
N GLU A 36 0.42 -20.35 12.76
CA GLU A 36 1.47 -19.40 12.41
C GLU A 36 0.92 -18.29 11.51
N VAL A 37 0.07 -18.62 10.53
CA VAL A 37 -0.63 -17.62 9.71
C VAL A 37 -1.45 -16.68 10.60
N ASP A 38 -2.21 -17.22 11.56
CA ASP A 38 -3.02 -16.43 12.49
C ASP A 38 -2.15 -15.52 13.38
N ALA A 39 -0.97 -16.00 13.81
CA ALA A 39 -0.03 -15.21 14.61
C ALA A 39 0.57 -14.04 13.82
N PHE A 40 0.98 -14.29 12.57
CA PHE A 40 1.46 -13.24 11.68
C PHE A 40 0.37 -12.21 11.40
N GLN A 41 -0.86 -12.66 11.09
CA GLN A 41 -1.98 -11.77 10.83
C GLN A 41 -2.30 -10.86 12.03
N LYS A 42 -2.36 -11.41 13.25
CA LYS A 42 -2.57 -10.61 14.48
C LYS A 42 -1.48 -9.56 14.69
N THR A 43 -0.23 -9.92 14.39
CA THR A 43 0.89 -8.98 14.47
C THR A 43 0.72 -7.85 13.46
N GLN A 44 0.31 -8.18 12.23
CA GLN A 44 0.05 -7.21 11.16
C GLN A 44 -1.11 -6.26 11.51
N GLU A 45 -2.20 -6.78 12.07
CA GLU A 45 -3.35 -5.99 12.55
C GLU A 45 -2.94 -5.03 13.67
N SER A 46 -2.14 -5.48 14.63
CA SER A 46 -1.63 -4.64 15.71
C SER A 46 -0.74 -3.50 15.19
N LEU A 47 0.15 -3.80 14.24
CA LEU A 47 1.04 -2.80 13.65
C LEU A 47 0.25 -1.77 12.82
N LEU A 48 -0.77 -2.19 12.08
CA LEU A 48 -1.66 -1.27 11.34
C LEU A 48 -2.45 -0.36 12.29
N ALA A 49 -3.00 -0.92 13.38
CA ALA A 49 -3.69 -0.14 14.40
C ALA A 49 -2.76 0.91 15.03
N HIS A 50 -1.51 0.54 15.31
CA HIS A 50 -0.49 1.47 15.79
C HIS A 50 -0.21 2.60 14.80
N LEU A 51 -0.11 2.27 13.50
CA LEU A 51 0.15 3.24 12.44
C LEU A 51 -0.99 4.26 12.27
N ILE A 52 -2.24 3.78 12.34
CA ILE A 52 -3.44 4.65 12.33
C ILE A 52 -3.45 5.57 13.55
N HIS A 53 -3.09 5.06 14.72
CA HIS A 53 -2.98 5.88 15.93
C HIS A 53 -1.92 6.98 15.80
N MET A 54 -0.74 6.63 15.27
CA MET A 54 0.34 7.60 15.04
C MET A 54 -0.03 8.67 14.02
N ASP A 55 -0.72 8.31 12.93
CA ASP A 55 -1.23 9.26 11.93
C ASP A 55 -2.22 10.25 12.57
N GLY A 56 -3.17 9.73 13.38
CA GLY A 56 -4.11 10.56 14.13
C GLY A 56 -3.44 11.47 15.17
N MET A 57 -2.34 11.05 15.79
CA MET A 57 -1.53 11.91 16.66
C MET A 57 -0.82 13.02 15.86
N LEU A 58 -0.41 12.71 14.64
CA LEU A 58 0.27 13.64 13.74
C LEU A 58 -0.69 14.70 13.20
N GLU A 59 -1.93 14.33 12.87
CA GLU A 59 -3.00 15.26 12.51
C GLU A 59 -3.35 16.21 13.66
N LYS A 60 -3.50 15.69 14.88
CA LYS A 60 -3.83 16.48 16.08
C LYS A 60 -2.73 17.48 16.47
N LYS A 61 -1.47 17.20 16.11
CA LYS A 61 -0.31 18.05 16.45
C LYS A 61 0.19 18.91 15.28
N GLN A 62 -0.42 18.79 14.10
CA GLN A 62 -0.01 19.52 12.90
C GLN A 62 -0.28 21.04 12.99
N THR A 63 -0.97 21.51 14.03
CA THR A 63 -1.20 22.94 14.29
C THR A 63 0.08 23.70 14.67
N ASP A 64 1.12 23.04 15.21
CA ASP A 64 2.18 23.78 15.93
C ASP A 64 3.62 23.57 15.45
N VAL A 65 3.91 22.73 14.44
CA VAL A 65 5.32 22.42 14.10
C VAL A 65 5.64 22.53 12.60
N LYS A 66 6.37 23.61 12.25
CA LYS A 66 7.17 23.69 11.00
C LYS A 66 8.41 22.81 11.17
N ALA A 67 8.26 21.49 11.00
CA ALA A 67 9.40 20.59 11.04
C ALA A 67 10.33 20.85 9.83
N PRO A 68 11.64 21.13 10.04
CA PRO A 68 12.62 21.05 8.98
C PRO A 68 12.71 19.58 8.52
N ASN A 69 12.94 19.30 7.24
CA ASN A 69 13.05 17.94 6.66
C ASN A 69 11.77 17.09 6.43
N LYS A 70 10.55 17.63 6.53
CA LYS A 70 9.30 16.89 6.18
C LYS A 70 9.35 16.14 4.84
N LYS A 71 9.99 16.71 3.80
CA LYS A 71 10.07 16.10 2.47
C LYS A 71 10.89 14.79 2.44
N SER A 72 11.98 14.71 3.19
CA SER A 72 12.86 13.53 3.21
C SER A 72 12.18 12.37 3.94
N VAL A 73 11.61 12.65 5.12
CA VAL A 73 10.89 11.69 5.95
C VAL A 73 9.66 11.13 5.23
N THR A 74 8.84 12.00 4.63
CA THR A 74 7.66 11.56 3.87
C THR A 74 8.02 10.73 2.63
N CYS A 75 9.16 11.00 2.00
CA CYS A 75 9.65 10.18 0.89
C CYS A 75 10.04 8.77 1.35
N LYS A 76 10.72 8.64 2.50
CA LYS A 76 11.05 7.34 3.10
C LYS A 76 9.80 6.54 3.46
N ILE A 77 8.83 7.18 4.13
CA ILE A 77 7.54 6.57 4.47
C ILE A 77 6.83 6.05 3.21
N LYS A 78 6.74 6.86 2.15
CA LYS A 78 6.14 6.44 0.87
C LYS A 78 6.84 5.23 0.26
N ARG A 79 8.18 5.20 0.28
CA ARG A 79 8.97 4.06 -0.21
C ARG A 79 8.65 2.79 0.57
N LYS A 80 8.57 2.87 1.90
CA LYS A 80 8.26 1.72 2.76
C LYS A 80 6.84 1.21 2.55
N LEU A 81 5.86 2.11 2.46
CA LEU A 81 4.48 1.76 2.12
C LEU A 81 4.40 1.03 0.77
N HIS A 82 5.11 1.52 -0.25
CA HIS A 82 5.14 0.86 -1.55
C HIS A 82 5.80 -0.52 -1.50
N LYS A 83 6.88 -0.68 -0.72
CA LYS A 83 7.51 -1.99 -0.49
C LYS A 83 6.54 -2.95 0.18
N PHE A 84 5.84 -2.50 1.22
CA PHE A 84 4.82 -3.30 1.93
C PHE A 84 3.68 -3.72 1.00
N GLU A 85 3.14 -2.80 0.20
CA GLU A 85 2.11 -3.10 -0.80
C GLU A 85 2.56 -4.16 -1.80
N LYS A 86 3.81 -4.06 -2.27
CA LYS A 86 4.38 -5.04 -3.19
C LYS A 86 4.49 -6.43 -2.55
N LEU A 87 5.02 -6.52 -1.33
CA LEU A 87 5.15 -7.80 -0.61
C LEU A 87 3.79 -8.45 -0.35
N ASN A 88 2.77 -7.65 -0.04
CA ASN A 88 1.43 -8.14 0.20
C ASN A 88 0.77 -8.66 -1.10
N ASN A 89 0.99 -7.97 -2.22
CA ASN A 89 0.55 -8.45 -3.54
C ASN A 89 1.26 -9.74 -3.93
N GLU A 90 2.58 -9.85 -3.70
CA GLU A 90 3.34 -11.09 -3.93
C GLU A 90 2.79 -12.24 -3.06
N PHE A 91 2.45 -11.99 -1.80
CA PHE A 91 1.83 -12.99 -0.93
C PHE A 91 0.48 -13.46 -1.50
N VAL A 92 -0.37 -12.51 -1.91
CA VAL A 92 -1.68 -12.82 -2.52
C VAL A 92 -1.53 -13.58 -3.83
N GLU A 93 -0.60 -13.22 -4.71
CA GLU A 93 -0.34 -13.96 -5.96
C GLU A 93 0.16 -15.37 -5.68
N ASN A 94 1.14 -15.54 -4.78
CA ASN A 94 1.70 -16.85 -4.41
C ASN A 94 0.70 -17.76 -3.69
N THR A 95 -0.30 -17.19 -3.02
CA THR A 95 -1.39 -17.94 -2.37
C THR A 95 -2.59 -18.14 -3.30
N ALA A 96 -2.89 -17.20 -4.21
CA ALA A 96 -3.94 -17.32 -5.22
C ALA A 96 -3.60 -18.33 -6.32
N ASP A 97 -2.33 -18.49 -6.68
CA ASP A 97 -1.90 -19.59 -7.55
C ASP A 97 -2.13 -20.96 -6.90
N LYS A 98 -2.14 -21.03 -5.56
CA LYS A 98 -2.58 -22.22 -4.79
C LYS A 98 -4.10 -22.30 -4.61
N MET A 99 -4.85 -21.25 -4.97
CA MET A 99 -6.27 -21.07 -4.68
C MET A 99 -7.04 -20.56 -5.90
N THR A 100 -6.85 -21.21 -7.06
CA THR A 100 -7.71 -21.06 -8.25
C THR A 100 -9.09 -21.69 -8.05
N LEU A 101 -9.78 -21.30 -6.98
CA LEU A 101 -11.22 -21.40 -6.84
C LEU A 101 -11.66 -20.19 -6.01
N ILE A 102 -11.91 -19.07 -6.70
CA ILE A 102 -13.07 -18.18 -6.54
C ILE A 102 -12.75 -16.86 -7.27
N HIS A 103 -13.38 -16.74 -8.43
CA HIS A 103 -13.38 -15.55 -9.29
C HIS A 103 -14.03 -14.37 -8.54
N PHE A 104 -13.26 -13.34 -8.20
CA PHE A 104 -13.84 -12.02 -7.89
C PHE A 104 -13.93 -11.16 -9.16
N PRO A 105 -15.10 -10.66 -9.54
CA PRO A 105 -15.27 -9.89 -10.77
C PRO A 105 -14.66 -8.50 -10.59
N ARG A 106 -13.48 -8.30 -11.19
CA ARG A 106 -12.83 -7.00 -11.30
C ARG A 106 -13.69 -6.09 -12.20
N LYS A 107 -14.38 -5.10 -11.61
CA LYS A 107 -15.14 -4.08 -12.35
C LYS A 107 -14.18 -3.30 -13.26
N ARG A 108 -14.14 -3.66 -14.55
CA ARG A 108 -13.48 -2.89 -15.60
C ARG A 108 -14.16 -1.53 -15.73
N THR A 109 -13.49 -0.45 -15.34
CA THR A 109 -13.90 0.89 -15.73
C THR A 109 -13.71 1.04 -17.24
N ARG A 110 -14.82 1.09 -17.99
CA ARG A 110 -14.83 1.38 -19.42
C ARG A 110 -14.34 2.81 -19.63
N LYS A 111 -13.08 2.98 -20.08
CA LYS A 111 -12.63 4.27 -20.65
C LYS A 111 -13.49 4.57 -21.88
N LYS A 112 -14.22 5.68 -21.85
CA LYS A 112 -15.03 6.17 -22.99
C LYS A 112 -14.10 6.55 -24.15
N PRO A 113 -14.40 6.18 -25.41
CA PRO A 113 -13.60 6.59 -26.55
C PRO A 113 -13.78 8.09 -26.81
N VAL A 114 -12.65 8.78 -26.99
CA VAL A 114 -12.56 10.18 -27.40
C VAL A 114 -13.08 10.29 -28.83
N ARG A 115 -14.15 11.06 -29.04
CA ARG A 115 -14.67 11.42 -30.36
C ARG A 115 -13.66 12.34 -31.06
N THR A 116 -12.99 11.86 -32.09
CA THR A 116 -12.28 12.72 -33.04
C THR A 116 -13.29 13.32 -34.03
N ARG A 117 -13.35 14.65 -34.10
CA ARG A 117 -14.13 15.41 -35.08
C ARG A 117 -13.49 15.22 -36.47
N LYS A 118 -14.21 14.63 -37.41
CA LYS A 118 -13.89 14.71 -38.85
C LYS A 118 -14.32 16.07 -39.38
N SER A 119 -13.37 16.87 -39.85
CA SER A 119 -13.62 18.10 -40.62
C SER A 119 -13.85 17.74 -42.08
N TYR A 120 -14.99 18.14 -42.63
CA TYR A 120 -15.34 17.99 -44.04
C TYR A 120 -14.56 19.01 -44.88
N THR A 121 -13.81 18.55 -45.89
CA THR A 121 -13.40 19.38 -47.03
C THR A 121 -14.25 19.03 -48.24
N ARG A 122 -15.02 20.03 -48.68
CA ARG A 122 -15.76 20.10 -49.95
C ARG A 122 -14.79 19.93 -51.12
N LEU A 123 -15.02 18.95 -51.98
CA LEU A 123 -14.57 18.97 -53.37
C LEU A 123 -15.74 19.41 -54.25
N LYS A 124 -15.59 20.61 -54.83
CA LYS A 124 -16.39 21.10 -55.95
C LYS A 124 -15.87 20.40 -57.21
N ASN A 125 -16.72 19.70 -57.94
CA ASN A 125 -16.46 19.40 -59.35
C ASN A 125 -17.50 20.15 -60.19
N GLN A 126 -16.97 20.96 -61.10
CA GLN A 126 -17.62 21.46 -62.30
C GLN A 126 -17.77 20.31 -63.31
#